data_AF-A0A0F8WMZ1-F1
#
_entry.id   AF-A0A0F8WMZ1-F1
#
_cell.length_a   1.000
_cell.length_b   1.000
_cell.length_c   1.000
_cell.angle_alpha   90.00
_cell.angle_beta   90.00
_cell.angle_gamma   90.00
#
_symmetry.space_group_name_H-M   'P 1'
#
loop_
_entity.id
_entity.type
_entity.pdbx_description
1 polymer ?
#
loop_
_entity_poly.entity_id
_entity_poly.type
_entity_poly.pdbx_seq_one_letter_code
_entity_poly.pdbx_strand_id
1 'polypeptide(L)'
;MNWYKRLIKFCQVKYSQKRDLTYMDIGHSEDNYLNDVLWVFYNGNLLIKFIKEAKGSYVNHWQKFPNISGWGSIYYGRYEGDTGKLSVQKPIVGVQQFKEIPNFLKQKLRQKFPKITEILEF
;
A
#
# COMPACT_ATOMS: atom_id res chain seq x y z
N MET A 1 -8.56 -34.01 -24.50
CA MET A 1 -9.06 -32.92 -23.62
C MET A 1 -8.43 -31.61 -24.08
N ASN A 2 -9.23 -30.64 -24.54
CA ASN A 2 -8.74 -29.51 -25.35
C ASN A 2 -8.10 -28.41 -24.50
N TRP A 3 -6.81 -28.13 -24.70
CA TRP A 3 -6.03 -27.13 -23.94
C TRP A 3 -6.64 -25.73 -24.01
N TYR A 4 -7.26 -25.38 -25.14
CA TYR A 4 -7.99 -24.13 -25.35
C TYR A 4 -9.16 -23.94 -24.36
N LYS A 5 -9.92 -25.00 -24.06
CA LYS A 5 -11.03 -24.94 -23.09
C LYS A 5 -10.53 -24.75 -21.66
N ARG A 6 -9.35 -25.29 -21.31
CA ARG A 6 -8.69 -25.05 -20.01
C ARG A 6 -8.21 -23.60 -19.88
N LEU A 7 -7.61 -23.05 -20.95
CA LEU A 7 -7.18 -21.65 -20.98
C LEU A 7 -8.37 -20.70 -20.82
N ILE A 8 -9.47 -20.92 -21.56
CA ILE A 8 -10.69 -20.14 -21.42
C ILE A 8 -11.24 -20.23 -19.99
N LYS A 9 -11.31 -21.44 -19.42
CA LYS A 9 -11.80 -21.61 -18.04
C LYS A 9 -10.89 -20.92 -17.02
N PHE A 10 -9.57 -20.95 -17.21
CA PHE A 10 -8.61 -20.24 -16.37
C PHE A 10 -8.76 -18.71 -16.49
N CYS A 11 -8.88 -18.19 -17.71
CA CYS A 11 -9.15 -16.77 -17.96
C CYS A 11 -10.51 -16.36 -17.37
N GLN A 12 -11.56 -17.14 -17.57
CA GLN A 12 -12.89 -16.90 -17.00
C GLN A 12 -12.86 -16.93 -15.48
N VAL A 13 -12.13 -17.83 -14.82
CA VAL A 13 -11.97 -17.84 -13.36
C VAL A 13 -11.20 -16.60 -12.88
N LYS A 14 -10.13 -16.20 -13.60
CA LYS A 14 -9.31 -15.03 -13.25
C LYS A 14 -10.04 -13.69 -13.46
N TYR A 15 -10.97 -13.62 -14.42
CA TYR A 15 -11.80 -12.44 -14.70
C TYR A 15 -13.19 -12.45 -14.01
N SER A 16 -13.73 -13.62 -13.64
CA SER A 16 -15.05 -13.72 -12.97
C SER A 16 -15.00 -13.51 -11.47
N GLN A 17 -13.83 -13.65 -10.84
CA GLN A 17 -13.61 -13.02 -9.55
C GLN A 17 -13.50 -11.52 -9.79
N LYS A 18 -14.65 -10.82 -9.74
CA LYS A 18 -14.69 -9.39 -9.40
C LYS A 18 -13.93 -9.26 -8.08
N ARG A 19 -12.61 -9.09 -8.15
CA ARG A 19 -11.83 -8.67 -7.00
C ARG A 19 -12.45 -7.35 -6.60
N ASP A 20 -12.99 -7.29 -5.40
CA ASP A 20 -13.48 -6.04 -4.86
C ASP A 20 -12.26 -5.11 -4.74
N LEU A 21 -12.05 -4.28 -5.77
CA LEU A 21 -10.93 -3.34 -5.85
C LEU A 21 -11.06 -2.23 -4.80
N THR A 22 -12.14 -2.23 -4.00
CA THR A 22 -12.27 -1.33 -2.88
C THR A 22 -11.39 -1.73 -1.70
N TYR A 23 -10.83 -2.94 -1.64
CA TYR A 23 -9.93 -3.30 -0.53
C TYR A 23 -8.49 -3.46 -1.01
N MET A 24 -7.57 -2.78 -0.33
CA MET A 24 -6.12 -2.92 -0.53
C MET A 24 -5.48 -3.44 0.74
N ASP A 25 -4.60 -4.41 0.57
CA ASP A 25 -3.67 -4.83 1.60
C ASP A 25 -2.50 -3.84 1.61
N ILE A 26 -2.35 -3.14 2.73
CA ILE A 26 -1.35 -2.07 2.90
C ILE A 26 -0.10 -2.54 3.62
N GLY A 27 0.00 -3.84 3.95
CA GLY A 27 1.23 -4.43 4.46
C GLY A 27 1.03 -5.60 5.41
N HIS A 28 2.13 -6.33 5.60
CA HIS A 28 2.28 -7.42 6.56
C HIS A 28 3.40 -7.07 7.54
N SER A 29 3.24 -7.44 8.82
CA SER A 29 4.33 -7.38 9.79
C SER A 29 4.49 -8.77 10.41
N GLU A 30 5.70 -9.34 10.32
CA GLU A 30 6.07 -10.55 11.08
C GLU A 30 6.82 -10.17 12.37
N ASP A 31 7.30 -8.93 12.46
CA ASP A 31 8.20 -8.45 13.49
C ASP A 31 7.54 -7.45 14.44
N ASN A 32 7.99 -7.49 15.70
CA ASN A 32 7.53 -6.64 16.81
C ASN A 32 8.00 -5.20 16.64
N TYR A 33 7.23 -4.40 15.90
CA TYR A 33 7.48 -2.96 15.86
C TYR A 33 6.36 -2.21 16.58
N LEU A 34 6.53 -2.09 17.91
CA LEU A 34 5.79 -1.12 18.70
C LEU A 34 6.08 0.26 18.06
N ASN A 35 5.04 0.96 17.61
CA ASN A 35 5.10 2.30 16.99
C ASN A 35 5.15 2.35 15.47
N ASP A 36 5.03 1.23 14.77
CA ASP A 36 4.97 1.26 13.32
C ASP A 36 3.61 1.68 12.80
N VAL A 37 3.67 2.39 11.67
CA VAL A 37 2.51 3.08 11.12
C VAL A 37 2.44 2.80 9.63
N LEU A 38 1.34 2.18 9.19
CA LEU A 38 1.02 2.13 7.77
C LEU A 38 0.38 3.45 7.37
N TRP A 39 0.76 3.96 6.21
CA TRP A 39 0.21 5.19 5.67
C TRP A 39 -0.17 5.02 4.21
N VAL A 40 -1.19 5.76 3.80
CA VAL A 40 -1.70 5.77 2.43
C VAL A 40 -2.05 7.19 2.03
N PHE A 41 -1.61 7.61 0.84
CA PHE A 41 -2.02 8.87 0.25
C PHE A 41 -3.08 8.64 -0.82
N TYR A 42 -4.31 9.05 -0.53
CA TYR A 42 -5.48 8.87 -1.39
C TYR A 42 -6.34 10.13 -1.43
N ASN A 43 -6.72 10.56 -2.64
CA ASN A 43 -7.59 11.72 -2.88
C ASN A 43 -7.15 12.97 -2.10
N GLY A 44 -5.87 13.30 -2.14
CA GLY A 44 -5.30 14.46 -1.45
C GLY A 44 -5.08 14.28 0.06
N ASN A 45 -5.53 13.17 0.65
CA ASN A 45 -5.48 12.93 2.08
C ASN A 45 -4.43 11.88 2.45
N LEU A 46 -3.76 12.09 3.58
CA LEU A 46 -2.85 11.12 4.18
C LEU A 46 -3.59 10.36 5.27
N LEU A 47 -3.90 9.10 4.99
CA LEU A 47 -4.57 8.17 5.91
C LEU A 47 -3.52 7.34 6.63
N ILE A 48 -3.74 7.08 7.91
CA ILE A 48 -2.78 6.42 8.79
C ILE A 48 -3.46 5.34 9.61
N LYS A 49 -2.79 4.19 9.72
CA LYS A 49 -3.21 3.06 10.56
C LYS A 49 -2.02 2.61 11.42
N PHE A 50 -2.20 2.67 12.73
CA PHE A 50 -1.21 2.15 13.68
C PHE A 50 -1.19 0.63 13.65
N ILE A 51 0.01 0.06 13.59
CA ILE A 51 0.22 -1.37 13.79
C ILE A 51 0.33 -1.57 15.31
N LYS A 52 -0.79 -1.94 15.93
CA LYS A 52 -0.80 -2.41 17.33
C LYS A 52 -0.92 -3.92 17.29
N GLU A 53 0.20 -4.63 17.40
CA GLU A 53 0.20 -6.09 17.42
C GLU A 53 0.71 -6.63 18.75
N ALA A 54 0.09 -7.73 19.18
CA ALA A 54 0.64 -8.62 20.20
C ALA A 54 1.57 -9.62 19.49
N LYS A 55 2.70 -9.93 20.14
CA LYS A 55 3.78 -10.77 19.61
C LYS A 55 3.26 -12.03 18.89
N GLY A 56 3.59 -12.16 17.59
CA GLY A 56 3.39 -13.39 16.81
C GLY A 56 2.07 -13.52 16.02
N SER A 57 1.27 -12.46 15.87
CA SER A 57 0.07 -12.50 15.03
C SER A 57 0.31 -11.92 13.64
N TYR A 58 0.14 -12.72 12.58
CA TYR A 58 0.08 -12.20 11.22
C TYR A 58 -1.27 -11.51 11.00
N VAL A 59 -1.30 -10.18 11.00
CA VAL A 59 -2.52 -9.42 10.72
C VAL A 59 -2.44 -8.77 9.35
N ASN A 60 -3.37 -9.15 8.47
CA ASN A 60 -3.52 -8.47 7.19
C ASN A 60 -4.19 -7.13 7.42
N HIS A 61 -3.51 -6.04 7.05
CA HIS A 61 -4.08 -4.71 7.16
C HIS A 61 -4.87 -4.37 5.90
N TRP A 62 -6.14 -4.75 5.87
CA TRP A 62 -7.04 -4.31 4.81
C TRP A 62 -7.59 -2.90 5.07
N GLN A 63 -7.62 -2.08 4.04
CA GLN A 63 -8.27 -0.77 4.05
C GLN A 63 -9.24 -0.65 2.88
N LYS A 64 -10.45 -0.14 3.16
CA LYS A 64 -11.46 0.13 2.13
C LYS A 64 -11.27 1.52 1.53
N PHE A 65 -11.29 1.59 0.20
CA PHE A 65 -11.19 2.78 -0.64
C PHE A 65 -12.36 2.78 -1.64
N PRO A 66 -13.48 3.44 -1.30
CA PRO A 66 -14.58 3.60 -2.24
C PRO A 66 -14.09 4.44 -3.42
N ASN A 67 -14.26 3.95 -4.65
CA ASN A 67 -13.87 4.62 -5.90
C ASN A 67 -12.36 4.63 -6.20
N ILE A 68 -11.63 3.59 -5.82
CA ILE A 68 -10.36 3.29 -6.48
C ILE A 68 -10.66 2.91 -7.95
N SER A 69 -10.21 3.74 -8.90
CA SER A 69 -10.25 3.39 -10.33
C SER A 69 -9.15 2.40 -10.74
N GLY A 70 -8.30 1.99 -9.78
CA GLY A 70 -7.29 0.95 -9.92
C GLY A 70 -6.25 1.02 -8.80
N TRP A 71 -5.65 -0.12 -8.46
CA TRP A 71 -4.60 -0.28 -7.43
C TRP A 71 -3.34 0.56 -7.71
N GLY A 72 -3.25 1.15 -8.91
CA GLY A 72 -2.09 1.83 -9.42
C GLY A 72 -2.12 3.36 -9.33
N SER A 73 -3.00 3.98 -8.52
CA SER A 73 -3.05 5.45 -8.37
C SER A 73 -2.74 5.97 -6.97
N ILE A 74 -2.27 5.10 -6.08
CA ILE A 74 -2.06 5.40 -4.66
C ILE A 74 -0.59 5.26 -4.28
N TYR A 75 -0.12 6.20 -3.47
CA TYR A 75 1.14 6.03 -2.74
C TYR A 75 0.83 5.43 -1.38
N TYR A 76 1.61 4.45 -0.95
CA TYR A 76 1.46 3.84 0.36
C TYR A 76 2.82 3.41 0.89
N GLY A 77 2.88 3.06 2.16
CA GLY A 77 4.08 2.50 2.74
C GLY A 77 3.98 2.41 4.25
N ARG A 78 5.15 2.29 4.88
CA ARG A 78 5.31 2.09 6.31
C ARG A 78 6.24 3.16 6.87
N TYR A 79 5.92 3.64 8.05
CA TYR A 79 6.80 4.45 8.86
C TYR A 79 7.19 3.65 10.10
N GLU A 80 8.49 3.52 10.31
CA GLU A 80 9.10 2.88 11.47
C GLU A 80 9.35 3.91 12.56
N GLY A 81 8.60 3.81 13.66
CA GLY A 81 8.64 4.83 14.72
C GLY A 81 9.98 4.90 15.45
N ASP A 82 10.67 3.76 15.56
CA ASP A 82 11.89 3.62 16.34
C ASP A 82 13.14 4.06 15.57
N THR A 83 13.20 3.75 14.26
CA THR A 83 14.33 4.08 13.39
C THR A 83 14.15 5.42 12.67
N GLY A 84 12.89 5.88 12.53
CA GLY A 84 12.53 7.03 11.72
C GLY A 84 12.53 6.73 10.21
N LYS A 85 12.68 5.47 9.80
CA LYS A 85 12.65 5.09 8.39
C LYS A 85 11.23 5.14 7.84
N LEU A 86 11.08 5.63 6.62
CA LEU A 86 9.80 5.67 5.93
C LEU A 86 9.93 5.02 4.56
N SER A 87 9.21 3.92 4.34
CA SER A 87 9.10 3.30 3.03
C SER A 87 7.97 3.93 2.22
N VAL A 88 8.18 4.03 0.92
CA VAL A 88 7.20 4.52 -0.06
C VAL A 88 7.17 3.57 -1.23
N GLN A 89 6.00 2.99 -1.47
CA GLN A 89 5.70 2.25 -2.67
C GLN A 89 4.94 3.14 -3.64
N LYS A 90 5.42 3.19 -4.88
CA LYS A 90 4.85 4.03 -5.93
C LYS A 90 3.61 3.37 -6.58
N PRO A 91 2.69 4.18 -7.13
CA PRO A 91 1.57 3.67 -7.91
C PRO A 91 2.04 2.88 -9.16
N ILE A 92 1.40 1.74 -9.44
CA ILE A 92 1.75 0.83 -10.55
C ILE A 92 1.22 1.29 -11.93
N VAL A 93 0.23 2.18 -12.00
CA VAL A 93 -0.43 2.57 -13.27
C VAL A 93 -0.23 4.07 -13.51
N GLY A 94 0.40 4.44 -14.63
CA GLY A 94 0.78 5.82 -14.94
C GLY A 94 2.28 6.15 -14.77
N VAL A 95 3.11 5.11 -14.58
CA VAL A 95 4.55 5.10 -14.22
C VAL A 95 5.51 5.83 -15.19
N GLN A 96 5.01 6.59 -16.16
CA GLN A 96 5.88 7.46 -16.98
C GLN A 96 5.98 8.89 -16.46
N GLN A 97 4.99 9.40 -15.72
CA GLN A 97 4.95 10.83 -15.41
C GLN A 97 5.65 11.22 -14.10
N PHE A 98 5.75 10.31 -13.13
CA PHE A 98 6.35 10.61 -11.82
C PHE A 98 7.45 9.59 -11.49
N LYS A 99 8.67 9.87 -11.97
CA LYS A 99 9.88 9.11 -11.61
C LYS A 99 10.19 9.20 -10.11
N GLU A 100 9.79 10.30 -9.48
CA GLU A 100 10.05 10.60 -8.08
C GLU A 100 8.76 10.81 -7.29
N ILE A 101 8.84 10.67 -5.97
CA ILE A 101 7.75 11.05 -5.07
C ILE A 101 7.54 12.58 -5.16
N PRO A 102 6.32 13.07 -5.40
CA PRO A 102 6.06 14.49 -5.47
C PRO A 102 6.44 15.24 -4.19
N ASN A 103 7.01 16.44 -4.33
CA ASN A 103 7.46 17.26 -3.20
C ASN A 103 6.35 17.57 -2.18
N PHE A 104 5.12 17.80 -2.65
CA PHE A 104 3.98 18.03 -1.75
C PHE A 104 3.72 16.82 -0.83
N LEU A 105 3.92 15.60 -1.35
CA LEU A 105 3.72 14.38 -0.59
C LEU A 105 4.86 14.20 0.42
N LYS A 106 6.12 14.44 0.00
CA LYS A 106 7.28 14.46 0.91
C LYS A 106 7.05 15.43 2.07
N GLN A 107 6.54 16.63 1.79
CA GLN A 107 6.22 17.62 2.83
C GLN A 107 5.11 17.15 3.77
N LYS A 108 4.00 16.62 3.25
CA LYS A 108 2.92 16.07 4.08
C LYS A 108 3.41 14.93 4.98
N LEU A 109 4.25 14.03 4.45
CA LEU A 109 4.84 12.94 5.22
C LEU A 109 5.75 13.47 6.33
N ARG A 110 6.61 14.46 6.06
CA ARG A 110 7.46 15.09 7.09
C ARG A 110 6.68 15.85 8.15
N GLN A 111 5.60 16.52 7.79
CA GLN A 111 4.72 17.18 8.75
C GLN A 111 4.06 16.15 9.68
N LYS A 112 3.68 15.00 9.14
CA LYS A 112 2.98 13.97 9.90
C LYS A 112 3.92 13.08 10.72
N PHE A 113 5.10 12.81 10.18
CA PHE A 113 6.17 12.01 10.79
C PHE A 113 7.41 12.90 10.92
N PRO A 114 7.50 13.75 11.97
CA PRO A 114 8.57 14.73 12.09
C PRO A 114 9.95 14.11 12.34
N LYS A 115 10.01 12.84 12.75
CA LYS A 115 11.25 12.10 13.01
C LYS A 115 11.70 11.25 11.82
N ILE A 116 11.31 11.59 10.58
CA ILE A 116 11.83 10.89 9.40
C ILE A 116 13.34 11.12 9.30
N THR A 117 14.10 10.04 9.37
CA THR A 117 15.55 10.01 9.17
C THR A 117 15.91 9.65 7.74
N GLU A 118 15.13 8.75 7.12
CA GLU A 118 15.38 8.18 5.80
C GLU A 118 14.07 7.88 5.07
N ILE A 119 14.04 8.09 3.74
CA ILE A 119 12.92 7.70 2.87
C ILE A 119 13.42 6.64 1.89
N LEU A 120 12.83 5.46 1.94
CA LEU A 120 13.13 4.31 1.07
C LEU A 120 12.06 4.21 -0.02
N GLU A 121 12.46 4.24 -1.29
CA GLU A 121 11.54 4.16 -2.43
C GLU A 121 11.60 2.77 -3.08
N PHE A 122 10.44 2.13 -3.30
CA PHE A 122 10.29 0.81 -3.89
C PHE A 122 9.32 0.80 -5.08
#